data_AF-A0ABD3D358-F1
#
_entry.id   AF-A0ABD3D358-F1
#
_cell.length_a   1.000
_cell.length_b   1.000
_cell.length_c   1.000
_cell.angle_alpha   90.00
_cell.angle_beta   90.00
_cell.angle_gamma   90.00
#
_symmetry.space_group_name_H-M   'P 1'
#
loop_
_entity.id
_entity.type
_entity.pdbx_description
1 polymer ?
#
loop_
_entity_poly.entity_id
_entity_poly.type
_entity_poly.pdbx_seq_one_letter_code
_entity_poly.pdbx_strand_id
1 'polypeptide(L)'
;MSDNEDVKFSLKVVLNKQRTKVFYAEVDSDFADILLSFLSLPLGTIVRILGKHYGDESPVVGSLTTLYKSLSNLNSDLFCTESCKLMLLNPRKLLINERCELKLNVDDTPLTKNFKCADKDCKSTHMGLYYGTSMCECGKSSISHDLGILEFTEGDEYNGYVYTESTASFIISDDLQIFPSETGYAIHILTGLGITGTDGTELMDVTFGFNQVMDLLKGSLLSKTPLTDIILNNGLLNSFTVKRGMCISPVDQDVEQSSSNDKKMTVKAIIQESTNRLLFVEADGNFIDFLFTFFTIALGTVECLLGSSTGLKNIDNLHRSLGNITDEKYLNTEDIKYMLLETKLPTGYVSKDKILPLFEEIREFYDGDIVYSVKSPKGPGNYVKAQKMYMVADDLTVKPLYTASSISIFNQLKVPLNDVKELKLDIGLKEALGILKASLTSNSALTDGLMIKPTSRKKTKQEHA
;
A
#
# COMPACT_ATOMS: atom_id res chain seq x y z
N MET A 1 -5.76 -22.36 -1.00
CA MET A 1 -4.55 -22.10 -0.20
C MET A 1 -3.58 -23.28 -0.21
N SER A 2 -3.94 -24.48 -0.72
CA SER A 2 -3.02 -25.62 -0.83
C SER A 2 -1.98 -25.49 -1.95
N ASP A 3 -2.31 -24.82 -3.05
CA ASP A 3 -1.50 -24.94 -4.27
C ASP A 3 -0.22 -24.08 -4.27
N ASN A 4 -0.14 -23.06 -3.42
CA ASN A 4 1.03 -22.16 -3.36
C ASN A 4 2.17 -22.71 -2.47
N GLU A 5 1.90 -23.64 -1.55
CA GLU A 5 2.94 -24.15 -0.62
C GLU A 5 3.95 -25.08 -1.32
N ASP A 6 3.56 -25.69 -2.43
CA ASP A 6 4.41 -26.61 -3.20
C ASP A 6 5.31 -25.90 -4.23
N VAL A 7 5.00 -24.62 -4.53
CA VAL A 7 5.75 -23.85 -5.52
C VAL A 7 7.10 -23.42 -4.95
N LYS A 8 8.17 -23.72 -5.69
CA LYS A 8 9.55 -23.41 -5.32
C LYS A 8 10.31 -22.77 -6.48
N PHE A 9 11.12 -21.78 -6.14
CA PHE A 9 12.00 -21.04 -7.04
C PHE A 9 13.44 -21.32 -6.67
N SER A 10 14.30 -21.56 -7.65
CA SER A 10 15.73 -21.77 -7.44
C SER A 10 16.49 -20.53 -7.90
N LEU A 11 17.18 -19.88 -6.97
CA LEU A 11 17.90 -18.64 -7.20
C LEU A 11 19.40 -18.90 -7.09
N LYS A 12 20.18 -18.31 -8.00
CA LYS A 12 21.64 -18.31 -7.92
C LYS A 12 22.11 -17.05 -7.23
N VAL A 13 22.61 -17.19 -6.01
CA VAL A 13 22.95 -16.05 -5.15
C VAL A 13 24.46 -15.87 -5.12
N VAL A 14 24.91 -14.64 -5.38
CA VAL A 14 26.30 -14.25 -5.23
C VAL A 14 26.46 -13.45 -3.95
N LEU A 15 27.35 -13.91 -3.08
CA LEU A 15 27.56 -13.38 -1.74
C LEU A 15 29.06 -13.28 -1.41
N ASN A 16 29.40 -12.63 -0.30
CA ASN A 16 30.79 -12.58 0.14
C ASN A 16 31.25 -13.91 0.75
N LYS A 17 32.52 -14.28 0.58
CA LYS A 17 33.06 -15.55 1.14
C LYS A 17 32.87 -15.75 2.65
N GLN A 18 32.72 -14.66 3.42
CA GLN A 18 32.45 -14.77 4.86
C GLN A 18 30.97 -15.09 5.17
N ARG A 19 30.10 -15.15 4.15
CA ARG A 19 28.66 -15.43 4.26
C ARG A 19 27.94 -14.49 5.21
N THR A 20 28.24 -13.20 5.09
CA THR A 20 27.64 -12.12 5.89
C THR A 20 26.80 -11.15 5.07
N LYS A 21 26.93 -11.17 3.74
CA LYS A 21 26.25 -10.24 2.83
C LYS A 21 26.01 -10.87 1.47
N VAL A 22 24.78 -10.78 1.00
CA VAL A 22 24.39 -11.05 -0.38
C VAL A 22 24.70 -9.81 -1.23
N PHE A 23 25.29 -10.02 -2.40
CA PHE A 23 25.50 -8.94 -3.37
C PHE A 23 24.31 -8.84 -4.30
N TYR A 24 23.93 -9.96 -4.90
CA TYR A 24 22.74 -10.08 -5.73
C TYR A 24 22.29 -11.53 -5.86
N ALA A 25 21.06 -11.72 -6.34
CA ALA A 25 20.52 -13.00 -6.78
C ALA A 25 20.20 -12.93 -8.27
N GLU A 26 20.58 -13.95 -9.02
CA GLU A 26 20.13 -14.17 -10.39
C GLU A 26 18.88 -15.07 -10.34
N VAL A 27 17.82 -14.62 -11.03
CA VAL A 27 16.47 -15.18 -10.97
C VAL A 27 15.86 -15.31 -12.36
N ASP A 28 14.87 -16.18 -12.49
CA ASP A 28 14.05 -16.31 -13.69
C ASP A 28 12.91 -15.28 -13.73
N SER A 29 12.22 -15.24 -14.86
CA SER A 29 11.00 -14.46 -15.11
C SER A 29 9.93 -14.69 -14.05
N ASP A 30 9.62 -15.95 -13.74
CA ASP A 30 8.60 -16.32 -12.75
C ASP A 30 8.83 -15.67 -11.37
N PHE A 31 10.08 -15.67 -10.87
CA PHE A 31 10.39 -15.02 -9.60
C PHE A 31 10.42 -13.49 -9.71
N ALA A 32 10.91 -12.95 -10.82
CA ALA A 32 10.87 -11.51 -11.07
C ALA A 32 9.43 -10.98 -11.08
N ASP A 33 8.49 -11.70 -11.69
CA ASP A 33 7.07 -11.36 -11.70
C ASP A 33 6.47 -11.27 -10.30
N ILE A 34 6.88 -12.15 -9.39
CA ILE A 34 6.44 -12.10 -7.98
C ILE A 34 6.94 -10.83 -7.31
N LEU A 35 8.22 -10.48 -7.51
CA LEU A 35 8.78 -9.26 -6.92
C LEU A 35 8.08 -8.00 -7.47
N LEU A 36 7.86 -7.95 -8.79
CA LEU A 36 7.15 -6.85 -9.44
C LEU A 36 5.68 -6.76 -9.00
N SER A 37 5.06 -7.90 -8.69
CA SER A 37 3.69 -7.94 -8.18
C SER A 37 3.51 -7.15 -6.88
N PHE A 38 4.55 -6.98 -6.06
CA PHE A 38 4.49 -6.20 -4.82
C PHE A 38 4.08 -4.74 -5.06
N LEU A 39 4.53 -4.15 -6.17
CA LEU A 39 4.15 -2.79 -6.57
C LEU A 39 2.65 -2.69 -6.89
N SER A 40 2.01 -3.80 -7.28
CA SER A 40 0.59 -3.81 -7.60
C SER A 40 -0.33 -4.07 -6.41
N LEU A 41 0.23 -4.38 -5.24
CA LEU A 41 -0.56 -4.67 -4.04
C LEU A 41 -1.07 -3.38 -3.39
N PRO A 42 -2.39 -3.25 -3.14
CA PRO A 42 -2.91 -2.19 -2.30
C PRO A 42 -2.30 -2.22 -0.90
N LEU A 43 -2.05 -1.05 -0.32
CA LEU A 43 -1.48 -0.94 1.04
C LEU A 43 -2.30 -1.69 2.09
N GLY A 44 -3.63 -1.68 1.99
CA GLY A 44 -4.50 -2.45 2.89
C GLY A 44 -4.37 -3.95 2.71
N THR A 45 -4.14 -4.43 1.48
CA THR A 45 -3.86 -5.85 1.20
C THR A 45 -2.56 -6.27 1.85
N ILE A 46 -1.48 -5.49 1.71
CA ILE A 46 -0.17 -5.76 2.33
C ILE A 46 -0.31 -5.93 3.84
N VAL A 47 -0.95 -4.98 4.53
CA VAL A 47 -1.13 -5.06 6.00
C VAL A 47 -1.97 -6.28 6.38
N ARG A 48 -3.02 -6.58 5.61
CA ARG A 48 -3.91 -7.73 5.85
C ARG A 48 -3.20 -9.07 5.69
N ILE A 49 -2.49 -9.29 4.59
CA ILE A 49 -1.82 -10.58 4.32
C ILE A 49 -0.65 -10.82 5.27
N LEU A 50 0.11 -9.78 5.62
CA LEU A 50 1.16 -9.87 6.63
C LEU A 50 0.56 -10.11 8.03
N GLY A 51 -0.58 -9.49 8.35
CA GLY A 51 -1.35 -9.76 9.57
C GLY A 51 -1.80 -11.21 9.69
N LYS A 52 -2.39 -11.74 8.61
CA LYS A 52 -2.89 -13.12 8.54
C LYS A 52 -1.76 -14.15 8.64
N HIS A 53 -0.63 -13.89 8.00
CA HIS A 53 0.48 -14.84 7.91
C HIS A 53 1.29 -14.94 9.21
N TYR A 54 1.63 -13.81 9.83
CA TYR A 54 2.48 -13.78 11.02
C TYR A 54 1.70 -13.68 12.35
N GLY A 55 0.40 -13.39 12.32
CA GLY A 55 -0.42 -13.26 13.53
C GLY A 55 0.12 -12.20 14.49
N ASP A 56 0.44 -12.61 15.73
CA ASP A 56 0.98 -11.73 16.76
C ASP A 56 2.38 -11.17 16.43
N GLU A 57 3.14 -11.86 15.57
CA GLU A 57 4.46 -11.43 15.09
C GLU A 57 4.39 -10.54 13.83
N SER A 58 3.19 -10.07 13.48
CA SER A 58 2.98 -9.25 12.29
C SER A 58 3.78 -7.95 12.32
N PRO A 59 4.44 -7.60 11.19
CA PRO A 59 5.21 -6.38 11.10
C PRO A 59 4.36 -5.12 11.29
N VAL A 60 4.92 -4.12 11.97
CA VAL A 60 4.34 -2.78 12.06
C VAL A 60 4.85 -1.94 10.89
N VAL A 61 3.97 -1.65 9.93
CA VAL A 61 4.24 -0.77 8.79
C VAL A 61 3.78 0.65 9.18
N GLY A 62 4.61 1.31 10.00
CA GLY A 62 4.30 2.65 10.51
C GLY A 62 2.89 2.76 11.12
N SER A 63 2.25 3.90 10.89
CA SER A 63 0.88 4.22 11.32
C SER A 63 -0.19 3.60 10.41
N LEU A 64 0.18 3.00 9.28
CA LEU A 64 -0.75 2.29 8.41
C LEU A 64 -1.33 1.05 9.13
N THR A 65 -0.51 0.35 9.93
CA THR A 65 -0.95 -0.81 10.72
C THR A 65 -2.01 -0.42 11.76
N THR A 66 -1.84 0.70 12.46
CA THR A 66 -2.79 1.22 13.47
C THR A 66 -4.06 1.77 12.82
N LEU A 67 -3.94 2.41 11.65
CA LEU A 67 -5.09 2.82 10.84
C LEU A 67 -5.92 1.60 10.40
N TYR A 68 -5.28 0.52 9.91
CA TYR A 68 -5.98 -0.70 9.49
C TYR A 68 -6.68 -1.39 10.67
N LYS A 69 -6.01 -1.47 11.82
CA LYS A 69 -6.63 -1.95 13.07
C LYS A 69 -7.86 -1.12 13.46
N SER A 70 -7.79 0.20 13.29
CA SER A 70 -8.92 1.09 13.55
C SER A 70 -10.10 0.80 12.62
N LEU A 71 -9.84 0.70 11.31
CA LEU A 71 -10.84 0.30 10.31
C LEU A 71 -11.55 -1.01 10.69
N SER A 72 -10.81 -2.05 11.06
CA SER A 72 -11.37 -3.35 11.48
C SER A 72 -12.30 -3.22 12.68
N ASN A 73 -11.90 -2.40 13.67
CA ASN A 73 -12.60 -2.27 14.94
C ASN A 73 -13.80 -1.31 14.92
N LEU A 74 -13.90 -0.40 13.95
CA LEU A 74 -15.03 0.54 13.85
C LEU A 74 -16.34 -0.21 13.56
N ASN A 75 -17.43 0.19 14.22
CA ASN A 75 -18.75 -0.41 13.96
C ASN A 75 -19.20 -0.12 12.51
N SER A 76 -19.75 -1.12 11.83
CA SER A 76 -20.33 -1.03 10.48
C SER A 76 -21.39 0.08 10.37
N ASP A 77 -22.08 0.44 11.45
CA ASP A 77 -23.06 1.55 11.48
C ASP A 77 -22.44 2.93 11.18
N LEU A 78 -21.12 3.07 11.23
CA LEU A 78 -20.40 4.31 10.90
C LEU A 78 -20.15 4.46 9.39
N PHE A 79 -20.27 3.37 8.64
CA PHE A 79 -20.06 3.33 7.19
C PHE A 79 -21.37 3.58 6.44
N CYS A 80 -21.27 4.12 5.23
CA CYS A 80 -22.45 4.35 4.37
C CYS A 80 -23.15 3.04 4.02
N THR A 81 -22.37 1.99 3.75
CA THR A 81 -22.84 0.62 3.53
C THR A 81 -21.88 -0.37 4.19
N GLU A 82 -22.34 -1.58 4.49
CA GLU A 82 -21.45 -2.66 4.93
C GLU A 82 -20.38 -2.98 3.88
N SER A 83 -20.75 -2.89 2.59
CA SER A 83 -19.85 -3.05 1.45
C SER A 83 -18.68 -2.07 1.47
N CYS A 84 -18.87 -0.82 1.92
CA CYS A 84 -17.78 0.16 2.06
C CYS A 84 -16.69 -0.34 3.02
N LYS A 85 -17.09 -0.88 4.18
CA LYS A 85 -16.15 -1.39 5.17
C LYS A 85 -15.41 -2.61 4.62
N LEU A 86 -16.14 -3.55 4.01
CA LEU A 86 -15.55 -4.76 3.43
C LEU A 86 -14.55 -4.44 2.31
N MET A 87 -14.86 -3.46 1.47
CA MET A 87 -13.98 -2.98 0.40
C MET A 87 -12.68 -2.37 0.93
N LEU A 88 -12.73 -1.62 2.02
CA LEU A 88 -11.53 -1.06 2.65
C LEU A 88 -10.70 -2.13 3.36
N LEU A 89 -11.36 -3.15 3.93
CA LEU A 89 -10.69 -4.27 4.59
C LEU A 89 -10.01 -5.19 3.57
N ASN A 90 -10.62 -5.39 2.39
CA ASN A 90 -10.10 -6.22 1.32
C ASN A 90 -10.08 -5.40 0.01
N PRO A 91 -9.17 -4.42 -0.07
CA PRO A 91 -9.01 -3.61 -1.28
C PRO A 91 -8.50 -4.49 -2.41
N ARG A 92 -8.92 -4.16 -3.63
CA ARG A 92 -8.60 -4.95 -4.82
C ARG A 92 -7.62 -4.19 -5.69
N LYS A 93 -6.72 -4.94 -6.32
CA LYS A 93 -5.88 -4.46 -7.42
C LYS A 93 -6.77 -4.03 -8.60
N LEU A 94 -6.31 -3.03 -9.35
CA LEU A 94 -6.95 -2.63 -10.60
C LEU A 94 -6.98 -3.80 -11.59
N LEU A 95 -8.18 -4.12 -12.07
CA LEU A 95 -8.52 -5.32 -12.83
C LEU A 95 -8.10 -5.25 -14.30
N ILE A 96 -6.92 -4.72 -14.65
CA ILE A 96 -6.55 -4.60 -16.07
C ILE A 96 -6.55 -5.96 -16.76
N ASN A 97 -6.03 -7.00 -16.10
CA ASN A 97 -6.12 -8.37 -16.57
C ASN A 97 -6.45 -9.29 -15.39
N GLU A 98 -7.64 -9.88 -15.33
CA GLU A 98 -8.11 -10.71 -14.20
C GLU A 98 -7.32 -12.02 -14.01
N ARG A 99 -6.32 -12.27 -14.85
CA ARG A 99 -5.44 -13.44 -14.78
C ARG A 99 -3.99 -13.05 -14.92
N CYS A 100 -3.49 -12.28 -13.96
CA CYS A 100 -2.06 -12.28 -13.70
C CYS A 100 -1.72 -13.61 -13.02
N GLU A 101 -1.47 -14.65 -13.83
CA GLU A 101 -1.23 -16.03 -13.39
C GLU A 101 0.20 -16.17 -12.88
N LEU A 102 0.51 -15.43 -11.81
CA LEU A 102 1.76 -15.59 -11.10
C LEU A 102 1.86 -17.02 -10.62
N LYS A 103 3.01 -17.64 -10.88
CA LYS A 103 3.33 -18.99 -10.40
C LYS A 103 3.17 -19.14 -8.89
N LEU A 104 3.34 -18.04 -8.15
CA LEU A 104 2.97 -17.91 -6.76
C LEU A 104 2.34 -16.53 -6.51
N ASN A 105 1.14 -16.50 -5.95
CA ASN A 105 0.45 -15.26 -5.61
C ASN A 105 0.34 -15.07 -4.10
N VAL A 106 0.82 -13.93 -3.59
CA VAL A 106 0.67 -13.53 -2.18
C VAL A 106 -0.66 -12.84 -1.90
N ASP A 107 -1.34 -12.31 -2.92
CA ASP A 107 -2.68 -11.74 -2.78
C ASP A 107 -3.72 -12.87 -2.69
N ASP A 108 -4.32 -12.99 -1.51
CA ASP A 108 -5.40 -13.94 -1.23
C ASP A 108 -6.79 -13.31 -1.42
N THR A 109 -6.88 -12.13 -2.03
CA THR A 109 -8.17 -11.49 -2.32
C THR A 109 -8.95 -12.34 -3.33
N PRO A 110 -10.18 -12.79 -3.00
CA PRO A 110 -10.97 -13.62 -3.90
C PRO A 110 -11.23 -12.91 -5.23
N LEU A 111 -11.35 -13.65 -6.33
CA LEU A 111 -11.71 -13.10 -7.63
C LEU A 111 -12.98 -12.25 -7.57
N THR A 112 -13.06 -11.28 -8.48
CA THR A 112 -14.21 -10.39 -8.58
C THR A 112 -15.46 -11.21 -8.90
N LYS A 113 -16.48 -11.05 -8.07
CA LYS A 113 -17.81 -11.63 -8.32
C LYS A 113 -18.75 -10.56 -8.83
N ASN A 114 -19.54 -10.96 -9.80
CA ASN A 114 -20.55 -10.15 -10.46
C ASN A 114 -21.92 -10.42 -9.85
N PHE A 115 -22.61 -9.36 -9.45
CA PHE A 115 -23.93 -9.44 -8.84
C PHE A 115 -24.96 -8.75 -9.73
N LYS A 116 -25.96 -9.51 -10.17
CA LYS A 116 -27.12 -9.01 -10.95
C LYS A 116 -28.36 -9.00 -10.05
N CYS A 117 -29.36 -8.22 -10.42
CA CYS A 117 -30.64 -8.19 -9.71
C CYS A 117 -31.26 -9.59 -9.64
N ALA A 118 -31.83 -9.97 -8.49
CA ALA A 118 -32.60 -11.21 -8.35
C ALA A 118 -33.82 -11.27 -9.29
N ASP A 119 -34.35 -10.10 -9.66
CA ASP A 119 -35.51 -10.00 -10.53
C ASP A 119 -35.09 -10.02 -11.99
N LYS A 120 -35.50 -11.08 -12.70
CA LYS A 120 -35.20 -11.25 -14.13
C LYS A 120 -35.89 -10.21 -15.02
N ASP A 121 -36.97 -9.61 -14.54
CA ASP A 121 -37.71 -8.56 -15.26
C ASP A 121 -37.17 -7.15 -14.95
N CYS A 122 -36.18 -7.04 -14.04
CA CYS A 122 -35.57 -5.77 -13.72
C CYS A 122 -34.65 -5.32 -14.86
N LYS A 123 -35.05 -4.23 -15.54
CA LYS A 123 -34.28 -3.59 -16.61
C LYS A 123 -33.05 -2.80 -16.12
N SER A 124 -32.63 -2.98 -14.87
CA SER A 124 -31.44 -2.30 -14.36
C SER A 124 -30.21 -2.84 -15.08
N THR A 125 -29.50 -1.96 -15.79
CA THR A 125 -28.23 -2.25 -16.46
C THR A 125 -27.04 -2.20 -15.48
N HIS A 126 -27.30 -2.17 -14.18
CA HIS A 126 -26.25 -1.98 -13.19
C HIS A 126 -25.83 -3.31 -12.56
N MET A 127 -24.53 -3.56 -12.60
CA MET A 127 -23.90 -4.70 -11.95
C MET A 127 -23.19 -4.24 -10.69
N GLY A 128 -23.47 -4.92 -9.58
CA GLY A 128 -22.65 -4.78 -8.38
C GLY A 128 -21.37 -5.60 -8.55
N LEU A 129 -20.22 -4.98 -8.32
CA LEU A 129 -18.96 -5.70 -8.21
C LEU A 129 -18.66 -6.00 -6.74
N TYR A 130 -17.91 -7.07 -6.50
CA TYR A 130 -17.16 -7.37 -5.28
C TYR A 130 -17.94 -7.97 -4.11
N TYR A 131 -19.06 -7.36 -3.67
CA TYR A 131 -19.81 -7.83 -2.49
C TYR A 131 -21.32 -7.89 -2.76
N GLY A 132 -21.90 -9.07 -2.53
CA GLY A 132 -23.32 -9.38 -2.80
C GLY A 132 -24.33 -8.75 -1.85
N THR A 133 -23.88 -7.80 -1.04
CA THR A 133 -24.69 -7.06 -0.07
C THR A 133 -25.38 -5.84 -0.67
N SER A 134 -25.11 -5.52 -1.93
CA SER A 134 -25.69 -4.34 -2.61
C SER A 134 -27.12 -4.63 -3.08
N MET A 135 -28.08 -3.77 -2.73
CA MET A 135 -29.46 -3.82 -3.26
C MET A 135 -29.52 -3.23 -4.67
N CYS A 136 -30.30 -3.85 -5.56
CA CYS A 136 -30.62 -3.26 -6.85
C CYS A 136 -31.50 -2.01 -6.66
N GLU A 137 -31.48 -1.08 -7.61
CA GLU A 137 -32.31 0.13 -7.58
C GLU A 137 -33.81 -0.16 -7.55
N CYS A 138 -34.23 -1.34 -8.00
CA CYS A 138 -35.61 -1.80 -7.88
C CYS A 138 -35.99 -2.24 -6.44
N GLY A 139 -35.06 -2.17 -5.49
CA GLY A 139 -35.25 -2.54 -4.09
C GLY A 139 -35.11 -4.04 -3.81
N LYS A 140 -34.85 -4.88 -4.82
CA LYS A 140 -34.60 -6.32 -4.64
C LYS A 140 -33.12 -6.61 -4.40
N SER A 141 -32.85 -7.73 -3.72
CA SER A 141 -31.49 -8.20 -3.47
C SER A 141 -30.76 -8.55 -4.77
N SER A 142 -29.44 -8.35 -4.78
CA SER A 142 -28.60 -8.86 -5.87
C SER A 142 -28.22 -10.31 -5.60
N ILE A 143 -28.17 -11.14 -6.64
CA ILE A 143 -27.72 -12.53 -6.57
C ILE A 143 -26.38 -12.61 -7.29
N SER A 144 -25.44 -13.38 -6.74
CA SER A 144 -24.21 -13.71 -7.45
C SER A 144 -24.58 -14.51 -8.68
N HIS A 145 -24.32 -13.94 -9.85
CA HIS A 145 -24.29 -14.74 -11.06
C HIS A 145 -22.81 -15.05 -11.30
N ASP A 146 -22.45 -16.34 -11.25
CA ASP A 146 -21.24 -16.80 -11.89
C ASP A 146 -21.48 -16.70 -13.40
N LEU A 147 -21.47 -15.47 -13.93
CA LEU A 147 -20.98 -15.30 -15.28
C LEU A 147 -19.52 -15.70 -15.14
N GLY A 148 -19.15 -16.87 -15.68
CA GLY A 148 -17.74 -17.25 -15.78
C GLY A 148 -16.94 -16.02 -16.21
N ILE A 149 -15.78 -15.83 -15.56
CA ILE A 149 -14.81 -14.76 -15.80
C ILE A 149 -14.99 -14.24 -17.22
N LEU A 150 -15.50 -13.02 -17.37
CA LEU A 150 -15.88 -12.47 -18.68
C LEU A 150 -14.64 -12.54 -19.56
N GLU A 151 -14.68 -13.44 -20.54
CA GLU A 151 -13.64 -13.57 -21.54
C GLU A 151 -13.55 -12.23 -22.25
N PHE A 152 -12.42 -11.54 -22.06
CA PHE A 152 -12.02 -10.48 -22.97
C PHE A 152 -11.79 -11.15 -24.33
N THR A 153 -12.82 -11.20 -25.17
CA THR A 153 -12.71 -11.78 -26.50
C THR A 153 -11.89 -10.84 -27.38
N GLU A 154 -10.58 -11.00 -27.35
CA GLU A 154 -9.72 -10.73 -28.51
C GLU A 154 -8.82 -11.95 -28.77
N GLY A 155 -9.34 -12.84 -29.62
CA GLY A 155 -8.59 -13.31 -30.79
C GLY A 155 -7.59 -14.44 -30.66
N ASP A 156 -6.91 -14.64 -29.53
CA ASP A 156 -5.82 -15.62 -29.45
C ASP A 156 -5.91 -16.54 -28.21
N GLU A 157 -5.29 -17.70 -28.31
CA GLU A 157 -5.12 -18.71 -27.26
C GLU A 157 -4.26 -18.09 -26.11
N TYR A 158 -4.90 -17.26 -25.29
CA TYR A 158 -4.24 -16.39 -24.31
C TYR A 158 -3.80 -17.18 -23.08
N ASN A 159 -2.50 -17.45 -22.97
CA ASN A 159 -1.86 -17.82 -21.70
C ASN A 159 -1.83 -16.58 -20.78
N GLY A 160 -2.06 -16.75 -19.48
CA GLY A 160 -2.22 -15.65 -18.51
C GLY A 160 -1.15 -14.53 -18.58
N TYR A 161 -1.53 -13.33 -18.18
CA TYR A 161 -0.68 -12.14 -18.28
C TYR A 161 0.39 -12.13 -17.19
N VAL A 162 1.67 -12.22 -17.53
CA VAL A 162 2.79 -12.00 -16.60
C VAL A 162 3.54 -10.72 -16.94
N TYR A 163 4.36 -10.17 -16.04
CA TYR A 163 5.03 -8.87 -16.25
C TYR A 163 6.27 -8.99 -17.14
N THR A 164 6.95 -10.12 -17.05
CA THR A 164 8.24 -10.36 -17.70
C THR A 164 8.12 -11.36 -18.83
N GLU A 165 9.02 -11.22 -19.80
CA GLU A 165 9.17 -12.18 -20.88
C GLU A 165 9.59 -13.55 -20.33
N SER A 166 8.91 -14.62 -20.72
CA SER A 166 9.08 -15.95 -20.10
C SER A 166 10.51 -16.49 -20.14
N THR A 167 11.32 -16.08 -21.13
CA THR A 167 12.72 -16.49 -21.29
C THR A 167 13.72 -15.51 -20.67
N ALA A 168 13.24 -14.40 -20.12
CA ALA A 168 14.07 -13.41 -19.45
C ALA A 168 14.63 -13.94 -18.13
N SER A 169 15.78 -13.39 -17.76
CA SER A 169 16.40 -13.58 -16.45
C SER A 169 16.87 -12.24 -15.93
N PHE A 170 16.89 -12.12 -14.61
CA PHE A 170 17.14 -10.86 -13.92
C PHE A 170 18.17 -11.01 -12.82
N ILE A 171 18.88 -9.93 -12.55
CA ILE A 171 19.70 -9.74 -11.36
C ILE A 171 18.93 -8.86 -10.39
N ILE A 172 18.75 -9.33 -9.17
CA ILE A 172 18.14 -8.60 -8.06
C ILE A 172 19.20 -8.31 -7.01
N SER A 173 19.49 -7.03 -6.77
CA SER A 173 20.40 -6.62 -5.69
C SER A 173 19.80 -6.84 -4.30
N ASP A 174 20.65 -6.87 -3.26
CA ASP A 174 20.19 -7.01 -1.88
C ASP A 174 19.20 -5.91 -1.45
N ASP A 175 19.27 -4.71 -2.04
CA ASP A 175 18.32 -3.62 -1.83
C ASP A 175 17.21 -3.54 -2.91
N LEU A 176 16.90 -4.70 -3.52
CA LEU A 176 15.80 -5.00 -4.45
C LEU A 176 15.77 -4.17 -5.74
N GLN A 177 16.91 -3.66 -6.19
CA GLN A 177 17.00 -3.18 -7.57
C GLN A 177 16.96 -4.38 -8.52
N ILE A 178 16.16 -4.29 -9.58
CA ILE A 178 16.03 -5.30 -10.62
C ILE A 178 16.73 -4.83 -11.90
N PHE A 179 17.53 -5.70 -12.48
CA PHE A 179 18.24 -5.47 -13.73
C PHE A 179 18.15 -6.70 -14.63
N PRO A 180 18.25 -6.54 -15.96
CA PRO A 180 18.56 -7.64 -16.86
C PRO A 180 19.73 -8.50 -16.38
N SER A 181 19.67 -9.83 -16.54
CA SER A 181 20.80 -10.72 -16.27
C SER A 181 21.87 -10.61 -17.35
N GLU A 182 22.61 -9.51 -17.30
CA GLU A 182 23.76 -9.26 -18.16
C GLU A 182 25.01 -9.08 -17.30
N THR A 183 26.13 -9.65 -17.74
CA THR A 183 27.42 -9.58 -17.03
C THR A 183 27.83 -8.14 -16.69
N GLY A 184 27.45 -7.16 -17.53
CA GLY A 184 27.68 -5.75 -17.28
C GLY A 184 27.04 -5.24 -15.98
N TYR A 185 25.79 -5.63 -15.69
CA TYR A 185 25.10 -5.24 -14.46
C TYR A 185 25.70 -5.92 -13.24
N ALA A 186 26.05 -7.21 -13.34
CA ALA A 186 26.75 -7.91 -12.26
C ALA A 186 28.07 -7.22 -11.89
N ILE A 187 28.88 -6.85 -12.89
CA ILE A 187 30.12 -6.09 -12.68
C ILE A 187 29.83 -4.72 -12.07
N HIS A 188 28.81 -4.00 -12.55
CA HIS A 188 28.42 -2.70 -12.00
C HIS A 188 28.07 -2.78 -10.52
N ILE A 189 27.27 -3.78 -10.11
CA ILE A 189 26.91 -4.00 -8.71
C ILE A 189 28.16 -4.29 -7.88
N LEU A 190 29.01 -5.22 -8.33
CA LEU A 190 30.22 -5.61 -7.59
C LEU A 190 31.21 -4.45 -7.45
N THR A 191 31.48 -3.73 -8.54
CA THR A 191 32.38 -2.57 -8.53
C THR A 191 31.82 -1.40 -7.71
N GLY A 192 30.50 -1.17 -7.74
CA GLY A 192 29.82 -0.20 -6.88
C GLY A 192 29.93 -0.53 -5.38
N LEU A 193 30.12 -1.81 -5.05
CA LEU A 193 30.41 -2.29 -3.70
C LEU A 193 31.92 -2.31 -3.35
N GLY A 194 32.78 -1.82 -4.25
CA GLY A 194 34.24 -1.79 -4.07
C GLY A 194 34.94 -3.12 -4.32
N ILE A 195 34.27 -4.07 -4.96
CA ILE A 195 34.83 -5.40 -5.25
C ILE A 195 35.53 -5.35 -6.61
N THR A 196 36.85 -5.51 -6.60
CA THR A 196 37.69 -5.42 -7.80
C THR A 196 38.18 -6.77 -8.32
N GLY A 197 37.94 -7.86 -7.57
CA GLY A 197 38.38 -9.22 -7.89
C GLY A 197 37.35 -10.27 -7.51
N THR A 198 37.48 -11.49 -8.06
CA THR A 198 36.56 -12.62 -7.82
C THR A 198 36.97 -13.49 -6.62
N ASP A 199 38.09 -13.18 -6.00
CA ASP A 199 38.61 -13.88 -4.83
C ASP A 199 37.80 -13.62 -3.55
N GLY A 200 36.89 -12.64 -3.56
CA GLY A 200 35.99 -12.32 -2.45
C GLY A 200 34.55 -12.83 -2.58
N THR A 201 34.17 -13.41 -3.74
CA THR A 201 32.79 -13.84 -4.01
C THR A 201 32.61 -15.36 -3.85
N GLU A 202 31.39 -15.76 -3.51
CA GLU A 202 30.94 -17.15 -3.43
C GLU A 202 29.56 -17.27 -4.09
N LEU A 203 29.34 -18.36 -4.82
CA LEU A 203 28.06 -18.69 -5.46
C LEU A 203 27.32 -19.72 -4.60
N MET A 204 26.03 -19.50 -4.38
CA MET A 204 25.17 -20.38 -3.60
C MET A 204 23.80 -20.53 -4.27
N ASP A 205 23.34 -21.76 -4.45
CA ASP A 205 21.95 -22.02 -4.86
C ASP A 205 21.04 -21.96 -3.63
N VAL A 206 19.95 -21.21 -3.74
CA VAL A 206 18.96 -21.02 -2.67
C VAL A 206 17.56 -21.29 -3.21
N THR A 207 16.71 -21.92 -2.39
CA THR A 207 15.33 -22.19 -2.76
C THR A 207 14.38 -21.26 -1.99
N PHE A 208 13.51 -20.57 -2.72
CA PHE A 208 12.43 -19.74 -2.17
C PHE A 208 11.09 -20.45 -2.37
N GLY A 209 10.27 -20.54 -1.34
CA GLY A 209 8.86 -20.90 -1.40
C GLY A 209 7.98 -19.78 -0.84
N PHE A 210 6.70 -20.09 -0.60
CA PHE A 210 5.72 -19.10 -0.12
C PHE A 210 6.18 -18.31 1.11
N ASN A 211 6.72 -18.99 2.13
CA ASN A 211 7.16 -18.32 3.35
C ASN A 211 8.33 -17.36 3.09
N GLN A 212 9.31 -17.74 2.26
CA GLN A 212 10.41 -16.85 1.90
C GLN A 212 9.94 -15.66 1.05
N VAL A 213 8.93 -15.83 0.21
CA VAL A 213 8.30 -14.71 -0.52
C VAL A 213 7.56 -13.77 0.43
N MET A 214 6.86 -14.30 1.44
CA MET A 214 6.24 -13.48 2.49
C MET A 214 7.28 -12.74 3.33
N ASP A 215 8.41 -13.39 3.66
CA ASP A 215 9.54 -12.75 4.34
C ASP A 215 10.19 -11.68 3.46
N LEU A 216 10.22 -11.87 2.13
CA LEU A 216 10.70 -10.87 1.17
C LEU A 216 9.78 -9.67 1.09
N LEU A 217 8.45 -9.87 1.09
CA LEU A 217 7.49 -8.77 1.18
C LEU A 217 7.62 -8.01 2.51
N LYS A 218 7.78 -8.72 3.63
CA LYS A 218 8.04 -8.09 4.94
C LYS A 218 9.37 -7.33 4.93
N GLY A 219 10.42 -7.93 4.41
CA GLY A 219 11.77 -7.39 4.32
C GLY A 219 11.86 -6.17 3.40
N SER A 220 11.12 -6.15 2.30
CA SER A 220 11.10 -5.01 1.37
C SER A 220 10.62 -3.72 2.04
N LEU A 221 9.70 -3.82 3.01
CA LEU A 221 9.13 -2.71 3.76
C LEU A 221 9.97 -2.27 4.98
N LEU A 222 10.76 -3.19 5.56
CA LEU A 222 11.39 -2.98 6.87
C LEU A 222 12.91 -3.08 6.90
N SER A 223 13.51 -3.86 6.01
CA SER A 223 14.96 -4.08 5.96
C SER A 223 15.64 -3.08 5.01
N LYS A 224 16.97 -2.96 5.13
CA LYS A 224 17.82 -2.32 4.09
C LYS A 224 18.54 -3.35 3.21
N THR A 225 18.50 -4.62 3.60
CA THR A 225 19.23 -5.76 3.02
C THR A 225 18.36 -7.03 3.10
N PRO A 226 17.15 -7.02 2.51
CA PRO A 226 16.20 -8.13 2.63
C PRO A 226 16.74 -9.49 2.16
N LEU A 227 17.54 -9.57 1.09
CA LEU A 227 18.06 -10.85 0.63
C LEU A 227 19.08 -11.43 1.62
N THR A 228 19.98 -10.61 2.14
CA THR A 228 20.92 -10.99 3.21
C THR A 228 20.17 -11.52 4.43
N ASP A 229 19.13 -10.81 4.88
CA ASP A 229 18.38 -11.19 6.08
C ASP A 229 17.65 -12.54 5.92
N ILE A 230 17.06 -12.78 4.74
CA ILE A 230 16.31 -14.01 4.48
C ILE A 230 17.25 -15.19 4.29
N ILE A 231 18.32 -15.01 3.50
CA ILE A 231 19.20 -16.10 3.07
C ILE A 231 20.21 -16.48 4.16
N LEU A 232 20.76 -15.51 4.89
CA LEU A 232 21.87 -15.74 5.82
C LEU A 232 21.46 -15.73 7.29
N ASN A 233 20.39 -15.01 7.65
CA ASN A 233 19.93 -14.89 9.03
C ASN A 233 18.71 -15.76 9.35
N ASN A 234 18.42 -16.79 8.53
CA ASN A 234 17.28 -17.71 8.69
C ASN A 234 15.93 -16.99 8.89
N GLY A 235 15.72 -15.83 8.27
CA GLY A 235 14.47 -15.08 8.43
C GLY A 235 14.24 -14.56 9.86
N LEU A 236 15.27 -14.50 10.73
CA LEU A 236 15.21 -13.85 12.04
C LEU A 236 15.10 -12.32 11.88
N LEU A 237 13.95 -11.89 11.38
CA LEU A 237 13.49 -10.51 11.26
C LEU A 237 13.03 -9.95 12.63
N ASN A 238 13.28 -10.68 13.73
CA ASN A 238 12.68 -10.50 15.06
C ASN A 238 13.24 -9.32 15.88
N SER A 239 13.99 -8.41 15.26
CA SER A 239 14.33 -7.14 15.90
C SER A 239 14.63 -6.06 14.87
N PHE A 240 13.65 -5.72 14.02
CA PHE A 240 13.67 -4.43 13.34
C PHE A 240 13.33 -3.30 14.32
N THR A 241 14.17 -3.07 15.32
CA THR A 241 14.33 -1.71 15.83
C THR A 241 15.18 -0.96 14.82
N VAL A 242 14.58 -0.61 13.67
CA VAL A 242 15.17 0.43 12.85
C VAL A 242 15.13 1.66 13.73
N LYS A 243 16.27 2.08 14.27
CA LYS A 243 16.49 3.50 14.56
C LYS A 243 16.35 4.20 13.21
N ARG A 244 15.11 4.49 12.81
CA ARG A 244 14.81 5.32 11.65
C ARG A 244 15.42 6.67 12.01
N GLY A 245 16.62 6.93 11.50
CA GLY A 245 17.14 8.28 11.48
C GLY A 245 16.08 9.11 10.76
N MET A 246 15.55 10.13 11.43
CA MET A 246 14.66 11.12 10.84
C MET A 246 15.39 11.75 9.66
N CYS A 247 15.13 11.25 8.46
CA CYS A 247 15.43 11.94 7.21
C CYS A 247 14.11 12.14 6.49
N ILE A 248 13.27 13.01 7.06
CA ILE A 248 12.18 13.61 6.31
C ILE A 248 12.81 14.80 5.60
N SER A 249 13.32 14.58 4.39
CA SER A 249 13.43 15.70 3.45
C SER A 249 11.99 16.17 3.17
N PRO A 250 11.76 17.49 3.04
CA PRO A 250 10.49 17.98 2.51
C PRO A 250 10.15 17.23 1.22
N VAL A 251 8.87 17.02 0.95
CA VAL A 251 8.44 16.69 -0.42
C VAL A 251 8.72 17.95 -1.24
N ASP A 252 9.94 18.08 -1.74
CA ASP A 252 10.36 19.11 -2.69
C ASP A 252 9.94 18.62 -4.07
N GLN A 253 8.65 18.75 -4.37
CA GLN A 253 8.14 18.60 -5.72
C GLN A 253 7.55 19.95 -6.15
N ASP A 254 8.23 20.61 -7.08
CA ASP A 254 7.57 21.47 -8.06
C ASP A 254 6.76 20.54 -8.97
N VAL A 255 5.54 20.21 -8.56
CA VAL A 255 4.61 19.40 -9.37
C VAL A 255 4.16 20.24 -10.56
N GLU A 256 4.94 20.25 -11.64
CA GLU A 256 4.45 20.64 -12.95
C GLU A 256 3.64 19.46 -13.54
N GLN A 257 2.41 19.29 -13.09
CA GLN A 257 1.38 18.61 -13.88
C GLN A 257 -0.02 19.14 -13.54
N SER A 258 -0.70 19.53 -14.62
CA SER A 258 -1.99 20.20 -14.77
C SER A 258 -3.09 19.83 -13.77
N SER A 259 -3.73 20.87 -13.22
CA SER A 259 -4.85 20.91 -12.27
C SER A 259 -4.47 20.79 -10.78
N SER A 260 -3.86 21.86 -10.26
CA SER A 260 -3.92 22.19 -8.83
C SER A 260 -5.40 22.23 -8.41
N ASN A 261 -5.90 21.13 -7.82
CA ASN A 261 -7.09 21.25 -7.01
C ASN A 261 -6.68 22.06 -5.78
N ASP A 262 -7.06 23.34 -5.72
CA ASP A 262 -6.96 24.20 -4.51
C ASP A 262 -7.81 23.68 -3.34
N LYS A 263 -8.28 22.43 -3.41
CA LYS A 263 -9.14 21.78 -2.45
C LYS A 263 -8.33 21.47 -1.20
N LYS A 264 -8.70 22.13 -0.11
CA LYS A 264 -8.17 21.89 1.23
C LYS A 264 -9.27 21.30 2.10
N MET A 265 -8.89 20.46 3.04
CA MET A 265 -9.75 20.05 4.14
C MET A 265 -9.26 20.66 5.45
N THR A 266 -10.16 21.13 6.28
CA THR A 266 -9.80 21.73 7.57
C THR A 266 -10.08 20.74 8.69
N VAL A 267 -9.10 20.54 9.56
CA VAL A 267 -9.21 19.71 10.77
C VAL A 267 -8.87 20.53 12.01
N LYS A 268 -9.30 20.05 13.18
CA LYS A 268 -8.98 20.67 14.47
C LYS A 268 -7.93 19.84 15.20
N ALA A 269 -6.70 20.31 15.23
CA ALA A 269 -5.65 19.72 16.05
C ALA A 269 -5.77 20.18 17.51
N ILE A 270 -5.76 19.21 18.42
CA ILE A 270 -5.69 19.43 19.86
C ILE A 270 -4.24 19.24 20.27
N ILE A 271 -3.61 20.31 20.74
CA ILE A 271 -2.16 20.39 20.98
C ILE A 271 -1.91 20.72 22.45
N GLN A 272 -0.88 20.09 23.03
CA GLN A 272 -0.31 20.52 24.30
C GLN A 272 0.53 21.79 24.07
N GLU A 273 0.09 22.91 24.63
CA GLU A 273 0.66 24.24 24.34
C GLU A 273 2.12 24.34 24.77
N SER A 274 2.46 23.87 25.97
CA SER A 274 3.81 23.96 26.54
C SER A 274 4.89 23.23 25.75
N THR A 275 4.52 22.17 25.02
CA THR A 275 5.45 21.33 24.27
C THR A 275 5.19 21.32 22.77
N ASN A 276 4.18 22.05 22.29
CA ASN A 276 3.69 21.99 20.92
C ASN A 276 3.49 20.55 20.41
N ARG A 277 3.03 19.65 21.30
CA ARG A 277 2.86 18.22 21.01
C ARG A 277 1.43 17.97 20.56
N LEU A 278 1.25 17.33 19.41
CA LEU A 278 -0.06 16.86 18.98
C LEU A 278 -0.60 15.80 19.96
N LEU A 279 -1.81 16.01 20.46
CA LEU A 279 -2.51 15.02 21.29
C LEU A 279 -3.44 14.17 20.42
N PHE A 280 -4.26 14.83 19.59
CA PHE A 280 -5.10 14.20 18.59
C PHE A 280 -5.69 15.27 17.65
N VAL A 281 -6.33 14.82 16.58
CA VAL A 281 -7.11 15.63 15.65
C VAL A 281 -8.58 15.28 15.79
N GLU A 282 -9.44 16.29 15.89
CA GLU A 282 -10.89 16.15 15.67
C GLU A 282 -11.20 16.47 14.20
N ALA A 283 -11.87 15.54 13.52
CA ALA A 283 -12.20 15.67 12.11
C ALA A 283 -13.56 15.06 11.76
N ASP A 284 -14.13 15.49 10.65
CA ASP A 284 -15.37 14.93 10.10
C ASP A 284 -15.09 13.67 9.27
N GLY A 285 -16.15 13.13 8.66
CA GLY A 285 -16.04 11.95 7.81
C GLY A 285 -15.15 12.13 6.57
N ASN A 286 -14.93 13.35 6.06
CA ASN A 286 -14.15 13.58 4.85
C ASN A 286 -12.66 13.31 5.10
N PHE A 287 -12.14 13.69 6.27
CA PHE A 287 -10.76 13.36 6.65
C PHE A 287 -10.57 11.84 6.84
N ILE A 288 -11.57 11.16 7.40
CA ILE A 288 -11.51 9.71 7.58
C ILE A 288 -11.53 8.98 6.24
N ASP A 289 -12.39 9.42 5.32
CA ASP A 289 -12.41 8.94 3.94
C ASP A 289 -11.06 9.15 3.23
N PHE A 290 -10.42 10.30 3.45
CA PHE A 290 -9.08 10.57 2.95
C PHE A 290 -8.06 9.56 3.50
N LEU A 291 -8.02 9.35 4.81
CA LEU A 291 -7.12 8.37 5.43
C LEU A 291 -7.39 6.95 4.92
N PHE A 292 -8.66 6.55 4.82
CA PHE A 292 -9.05 5.22 4.35
C PHE A 292 -8.78 5.00 2.86
N THR A 293 -8.68 6.05 2.06
CA THR A 293 -8.19 5.95 0.68
C THR A 293 -6.78 5.35 0.63
N PHE A 294 -5.94 5.50 1.66
CA PHE A 294 -4.58 4.93 1.63
C PHE A 294 -4.58 3.42 1.39
N PHE A 295 -5.54 2.69 1.97
CA PHE A 295 -5.62 1.24 1.83
C PHE A 295 -5.78 0.77 0.39
N THR A 296 -6.34 1.63 -0.45
CA THR A 296 -6.76 1.31 -1.81
C THR A 296 -5.65 1.60 -2.82
N ILE A 297 -4.65 2.38 -2.42
CA ILE A 297 -3.53 2.79 -3.26
C ILE A 297 -2.55 1.62 -3.35
N ALA A 298 -2.19 1.23 -4.57
CA ALA A 298 -1.14 0.24 -4.80
C ALA A 298 0.23 0.80 -4.44
N LEU A 299 1.15 -0.04 -4.01
CA LEU A 299 2.47 0.40 -3.56
C LEU A 299 3.24 1.18 -4.65
N GLY A 300 3.17 0.75 -5.91
CA GLY A 300 3.71 1.46 -7.07
C GLY A 300 3.01 2.80 -7.33
N THR A 301 1.70 2.91 -7.09
CA THR A 301 1.00 4.19 -7.14
C THR A 301 1.53 5.16 -6.06
N VAL A 302 1.84 4.67 -4.86
CA VAL A 302 2.44 5.50 -3.80
C VAL A 302 3.82 6.02 -4.23
N GLU A 303 4.63 5.18 -4.86
CA GLU A 303 5.92 5.56 -5.44
C GLU A 303 5.76 6.71 -6.45
N CYS A 304 4.78 6.63 -7.36
CA CYS A 304 4.49 7.71 -8.30
C CYS A 304 4.04 9.00 -7.60
N LEU A 305 3.14 8.90 -6.62
CA LEU A 305 2.66 10.07 -5.85
C LEU A 305 3.78 10.77 -5.06
N LEU A 306 4.78 10.01 -4.61
CA LEU A 306 5.88 10.52 -3.77
C LEU A 306 7.19 10.68 -4.53
N GLY A 307 7.21 10.49 -5.86
CA GLY A 307 8.39 10.63 -6.71
C GLY A 307 9.54 9.68 -6.34
N SER A 308 9.22 8.43 -6.04
CA SER A 308 10.15 7.40 -5.55
C SER A 308 10.97 7.79 -4.31
N SER A 309 10.28 8.46 -3.38
CA SER A 309 10.79 8.87 -2.08
C SER A 309 9.78 8.54 -0.98
N THR A 310 9.32 7.29 -0.93
CA THR A 310 8.40 6.82 0.10
C THR A 310 9.10 6.64 1.45
N GLY A 311 10.42 6.51 1.44
CA GLY A 311 11.23 6.17 2.62
C GLY A 311 11.30 4.66 2.85
N LEU A 312 10.69 3.86 1.98
CA LEU A 312 10.84 2.41 1.90
C LEU A 312 11.91 2.11 0.84
N LYS A 313 13.19 2.24 1.23
CA LYS A 313 14.33 2.24 0.30
C LYS A 313 14.28 1.11 -0.75
N ASN A 314 13.92 -0.11 -0.38
CA ASN A 314 13.93 -1.23 -1.32
C ASN A 314 12.79 -1.13 -2.35
N ILE A 315 11.65 -0.58 -1.97
CA ILE A 315 10.53 -0.31 -2.87
C ILE A 315 10.89 0.85 -3.81
N ASP A 316 11.46 1.93 -3.26
CA ASP A 316 11.97 3.07 -4.04
C ASP A 316 12.97 2.60 -5.11
N ASN A 317 13.83 1.65 -4.73
CA ASN A 317 14.83 1.04 -5.59
C ASN A 317 14.22 0.14 -6.67
N LEU A 318 13.31 -0.75 -6.28
CA LEU A 318 12.60 -1.64 -7.20
C LEU A 318 11.88 -0.83 -8.27
N HIS A 319 11.06 0.15 -7.85
CA HIS A 319 10.33 1.04 -8.75
C HIS A 319 11.25 1.81 -9.71
N ARG A 320 12.31 2.44 -9.18
CA ARG A 320 13.27 3.20 -10.01
C ARG A 320 14.00 2.31 -11.01
N SER A 321 14.42 1.12 -10.60
CA SER A 321 15.17 0.20 -11.46
C SER A 321 14.28 -0.41 -12.56
N LEU A 322 13.00 -0.70 -12.26
CA LEU A 322 12.01 -1.12 -13.27
C LEU A 322 11.85 -0.07 -14.37
N GLY A 323 11.81 1.21 -14.02
CA GLY A 323 11.73 2.31 -14.99
C GLY A 323 12.89 2.33 -16.00
N ASN A 324 14.05 1.79 -15.62
CA ASN A 324 15.26 1.76 -16.45
C ASN A 324 15.33 0.55 -17.40
N ILE A 325 14.44 -0.45 -17.29
CA ILE A 325 14.44 -1.62 -18.17
C ILE A 325 13.75 -1.25 -19.49
N THR A 326 14.49 -0.76 -20.48
CA THR A 326 13.90 -0.22 -21.74
C THR A 326 13.76 -1.23 -22.88
N ASP A 327 14.40 -2.40 -22.78
CA ASP A 327 14.42 -3.40 -23.85
C ASP A 327 13.18 -4.31 -23.74
N GLU A 328 12.38 -4.34 -24.81
CA GLU A 328 11.13 -5.11 -24.92
C GLU A 328 11.34 -6.62 -24.72
N LYS A 329 12.56 -7.15 -24.91
CA LYS A 329 12.84 -8.57 -24.69
C LYS A 329 12.76 -9.02 -23.22
N TYR A 330 12.61 -8.08 -22.28
CA TYR A 330 12.50 -8.38 -20.85
C TYR A 330 11.09 -8.22 -20.28
N LEU A 331 10.25 -7.37 -20.87
CA LEU A 331 8.90 -7.06 -20.39
C LEU A 331 7.88 -7.30 -21.50
N ASN A 332 6.79 -8.02 -21.21
CA ASN A 332 5.85 -8.47 -22.25
C ASN A 332 5.18 -7.35 -23.03
N THR A 333 5.00 -6.17 -22.43
CA THR A 333 4.40 -4.99 -23.07
C THR A 333 4.95 -3.71 -22.44
N GLU A 334 5.05 -2.63 -23.21
CA GLU A 334 5.28 -1.29 -22.64
C GLU A 334 4.17 -0.91 -21.64
N ASP A 335 2.94 -1.40 -21.88
CA ASP A 335 1.76 -1.20 -21.03
C ASP A 335 1.97 -1.74 -19.60
N ILE A 336 2.82 -2.74 -19.38
CA ILE A 336 3.11 -3.27 -18.04
C ILE A 336 3.77 -2.23 -17.13
N LYS A 337 4.67 -1.41 -17.69
CA LYS A 337 5.23 -0.29 -16.93
C LYS A 337 4.15 0.70 -16.58
N TYR A 338 3.30 1.08 -17.54
CA TYR A 338 2.17 1.94 -17.25
C TYR A 338 1.30 1.33 -16.15
N MET A 339 0.96 0.04 -16.20
CA MET A 339 0.15 -0.64 -15.19
C MET A 339 0.76 -0.63 -13.77
N LEU A 340 2.06 -0.88 -13.64
CA LEU A 340 2.75 -0.88 -12.34
C LEU A 340 3.05 0.54 -11.81
N LEU A 341 2.98 1.54 -12.69
CA LEU A 341 3.35 2.93 -12.43
C LEU A 341 2.15 3.90 -12.55
N GLU A 342 0.90 3.43 -12.70
CA GLU A 342 -0.26 4.32 -12.84
C GLU A 342 -0.94 4.66 -11.50
N THR A 343 -1.67 5.78 -11.50
CA THR A 343 -2.48 6.28 -10.37
C THR A 343 -3.97 5.91 -10.45
N LYS A 344 -4.31 4.94 -11.32
CA LYS A 344 -5.70 4.48 -11.49
C LYS A 344 -6.10 3.53 -10.38
N LEU A 345 -7.32 3.72 -9.89
CA LEU A 345 -7.99 2.86 -8.92
C LEU A 345 -9.24 2.23 -9.53
N PRO A 346 -9.69 1.05 -9.05
CA PRO A 346 -10.95 0.49 -9.52
C PRO A 346 -12.12 1.43 -9.22
N THR A 347 -13.21 1.32 -10.00
CA THR A 347 -14.43 2.10 -9.77
C THR A 347 -14.90 2.00 -8.33
N GLY A 348 -15.22 3.15 -7.73
CA GLY A 348 -15.75 3.25 -6.38
C GLY A 348 -14.71 3.37 -5.26
N TYR A 349 -13.41 3.41 -5.56
CA TYR A 349 -12.35 3.58 -4.56
C TYR A 349 -11.90 5.03 -4.33
N VAL A 350 -12.24 5.99 -5.18
CA VAL A 350 -11.95 7.41 -4.96
C VAL A 350 -13.10 8.06 -4.18
N SER A 351 -12.80 8.84 -3.15
CA SER A 351 -13.80 9.62 -2.42
C SER A 351 -14.15 10.91 -3.18
N LYS A 352 -15.26 11.58 -2.81
CA LYS A 352 -15.64 12.86 -3.44
C LYS A 352 -14.60 13.97 -3.24
N ASP A 353 -13.90 13.92 -2.12
CA ASP A 353 -12.93 14.92 -1.74
C ASP A 353 -11.51 14.50 -2.16
N LYS A 354 -11.27 14.64 -3.47
CA LYS A 354 -9.98 14.32 -4.11
C LYS A 354 -8.90 15.34 -3.74
N ILE A 355 -8.18 15.08 -2.65
CA ILE A 355 -6.92 15.78 -2.34
C ILE A 355 -5.75 15.13 -3.08
N LEU A 356 -5.70 13.80 -3.09
CA LEU A 356 -4.69 13.06 -3.86
C LEU A 356 -5.10 13.01 -5.36
N PRO A 357 -4.15 13.12 -6.30
CA PRO A 357 -4.42 13.06 -7.74
C PRO A 357 -4.66 11.60 -8.20
N LEU A 358 -5.72 11.00 -7.67
CA LEU A 358 -6.14 9.62 -7.95
C LEU A 358 -7.36 9.64 -8.88
N PHE A 359 -7.34 8.72 -9.84
CA PHE A 359 -8.39 8.59 -10.86
C PHE A 359 -9.03 7.22 -10.77
N GLU A 360 -10.34 7.15 -11.00
CA GLU A 360 -11.02 5.86 -11.14
C GLU A 360 -11.01 5.46 -12.61
N GLU A 361 -10.72 4.20 -12.88
CA GLU A 361 -10.99 3.61 -14.17
C GLU A 361 -12.44 3.11 -14.21
N ILE A 362 -13.30 3.81 -14.96
CA ILE A 362 -14.68 3.40 -15.17
C ILE A 362 -14.69 2.28 -16.22
N ARG A 363 -15.19 1.12 -15.84
CA ARG A 363 -15.36 -0.02 -16.75
C ARG A 363 -16.83 -0.22 -17.10
N GLU A 364 -17.08 -0.36 -18.40
CA GLU A 364 -18.35 -0.80 -18.97
C GLU A 364 -18.18 -2.26 -19.42
N PHE A 365 -19.18 -3.09 -19.17
CA PHE A 365 -19.20 -4.49 -19.58
C PHE A 365 -20.28 -4.72 -20.62
N TYR A 366 -20.03 -5.64 -21.54
CA TYR A 366 -20.98 -5.98 -22.61
C TYR A 366 -21.43 -7.43 -22.46
N ASP A 367 -22.75 -7.67 -22.54
CA ASP A 367 -23.38 -9.00 -22.60
C ASP A 367 -24.35 -8.97 -23.79
N GLY A 368 -23.86 -9.37 -24.97
CA GLY A 368 -24.52 -9.09 -26.24
C GLY A 368 -24.65 -7.57 -26.47
N ASP A 369 -25.86 -7.10 -26.75
CA ASP A 369 -26.15 -5.66 -26.98
C ASP A 369 -26.34 -4.86 -25.68
N ILE A 370 -26.23 -5.50 -24.50
CA ILE A 370 -26.50 -4.86 -23.20
C ILE A 370 -25.19 -4.35 -22.59
N VAL A 371 -25.11 -3.03 -22.39
CA VAL A 371 -24.02 -2.38 -21.65
C VAL A 371 -24.35 -2.34 -20.16
N TYR A 372 -23.49 -2.91 -19.33
CA TYR A 372 -23.52 -2.80 -17.88
C TYR A 372 -22.50 -1.79 -17.39
N SER A 373 -22.91 -0.95 -16.44
CA SER A 373 -21.99 -0.07 -15.71
C SER A 373 -21.77 -0.58 -14.29
N VAL A 374 -20.51 -0.53 -13.85
CA VAL A 374 -20.12 -0.85 -12.48
C VAL A 374 -20.66 0.22 -11.55
N LYS A 375 -21.43 -0.19 -10.54
CA LYS A 375 -21.77 0.71 -9.43
C LYS A 375 -20.78 0.59 -8.28
N SER A 376 -20.31 1.75 -7.85
CA SER A 376 -19.55 1.88 -6.60
C SER A 376 -20.38 1.37 -5.42
N PRO A 377 -19.81 0.52 -4.55
CA PRO A 377 -20.46 0.10 -3.30
C PRO A 377 -20.68 1.25 -2.30
N LYS A 378 -20.05 2.43 -2.54
CA LYS A 378 -20.29 3.67 -1.78
C LYS A 378 -21.59 4.38 -2.17
N GLY A 379 -22.22 3.98 -3.28
CA GLY A 379 -23.20 4.82 -3.98
C GLY A 379 -22.53 6.11 -4.49
N PRO A 380 -23.26 7.23 -4.63
CA PRO A 380 -22.70 8.50 -5.05
C PRO A 380 -21.99 9.21 -3.88
N GLY A 381 -21.26 8.53 -2.99
CA GLY A 381 -20.91 9.07 -1.66
C GLY A 381 -19.56 8.63 -1.07
N ASN A 382 -19.38 9.02 0.19
CA ASN A 382 -18.20 8.77 1.04
C ASN A 382 -18.20 7.33 1.61
N TYR A 383 -17.07 6.85 2.14
CA TYR A 383 -16.99 5.57 2.85
C TYR A 383 -17.76 5.63 4.17
N VAL A 384 -17.52 6.68 4.95
CA VAL A 384 -18.15 6.89 6.26
C VAL A 384 -19.26 7.92 6.19
N LYS A 385 -20.22 7.80 7.12
CA LYS A 385 -21.36 8.73 7.22
C LYS A 385 -20.86 10.14 7.57
N ALA A 386 -21.17 11.12 6.72
CA ALA A 386 -20.67 12.50 6.81
C ALA A 386 -21.01 13.24 8.13
N GLN A 387 -22.09 12.85 8.83
CA GLN A 387 -22.55 13.54 10.05
C GLN A 387 -21.78 13.13 11.32
N LYS A 388 -20.78 12.24 11.23
CA LYS A 388 -20.02 11.76 12.38
C LYS A 388 -18.67 12.47 12.48
N MET A 389 -18.34 12.89 13.70
CA MET A 389 -17.02 13.39 14.07
C MET A 389 -16.17 12.24 14.62
N TYR A 390 -14.88 12.32 14.35
CA TYR A 390 -13.89 11.34 14.73
C TYR A 390 -12.73 12.01 15.45
N MET A 391 -12.13 11.24 16.33
CA MET A 391 -10.85 11.52 16.94
C MET A 391 -9.80 10.68 16.22
N VAL A 392 -8.72 11.32 15.77
CA VAL A 392 -7.58 10.68 15.12
C VAL A 392 -6.34 10.95 15.96
N ALA A 393 -5.73 9.91 16.52
CA ALA A 393 -4.47 10.03 17.24
C ALA A 393 -3.29 10.22 16.27
N ASP A 394 -2.14 10.59 16.81
CA ASP A 394 -0.94 10.88 16.00
C ASP A 394 -0.46 9.68 15.16
N ASP A 395 -0.66 8.46 15.67
CA ASP A 395 -0.41 7.20 14.97
C ASP A 395 -1.56 6.78 14.02
N LEU A 396 -2.42 7.70 13.61
CA LEU A 396 -3.61 7.47 12.79
C LEU A 396 -4.64 6.50 13.39
N THR A 397 -4.60 6.25 14.70
CA THR A 397 -5.70 5.52 15.36
C THR A 397 -6.99 6.33 15.26
N VAL A 398 -8.03 5.78 14.61
CA VAL A 398 -9.34 6.43 14.40
C VAL A 398 -10.38 5.88 15.38
N LYS A 399 -11.08 6.78 16.07
CA LYS A 399 -12.21 6.45 16.96
C LYS A 399 -13.36 7.45 16.77
N PRO A 400 -14.62 7.05 17.00
CA PRO A 400 -15.72 8.02 17.06
C PRO A 400 -15.46 9.05 18.15
N LEU A 401 -15.73 10.33 17.86
CA LEU A 401 -15.52 11.39 18.82
C LEU A 401 -16.64 11.39 19.87
N TYR A 402 -16.26 11.25 21.14
CA TYR A 402 -17.12 11.50 22.29
C TYR A 402 -16.41 12.48 23.21
N THR A 403 -17.02 13.62 23.53
CA THR A 403 -16.37 14.68 24.33
C THR A 403 -15.90 14.17 25.70
N ALA A 404 -16.64 13.25 26.32
CA ALA A 404 -16.22 12.59 27.57
C ALA A 404 -14.92 11.78 27.40
N SER A 405 -14.71 11.16 26.24
CA SER A 405 -13.47 10.44 25.91
C SER A 405 -12.29 11.39 25.73
N SER A 406 -12.47 12.56 25.12
CA SER A 406 -11.42 13.58 24.97
C SER A 406 -10.84 14.02 26.32
N ILE A 407 -11.70 14.24 27.32
CA ILE A 407 -11.28 14.60 28.69
C ILE A 407 -10.49 13.46 29.35
N SER A 408 -10.93 12.22 29.17
CA SER A 408 -10.22 11.03 29.69
C SER A 408 -8.78 10.94 29.15
N ILE A 409 -8.57 11.31 27.89
CA ILE A 409 -7.24 11.28 27.26
C ILE A 409 -6.29 12.28 27.92
N PHE A 410 -6.75 13.48 28.26
CA PHE A 410 -5.91 14.44 28.97
C PHE A 410 -5.46 13.90 30.33
N ASN A 411 -6.36 13.22 31.05
CA ASN A 411 -6.01 12.55 32.32
C ASN A 411 -5.00 11.41 32.10
N GLN A 412 -5.20 10.57 31.09
CA GLN A 412 -4.28 9.47 30.76
C GLN A 412 -2.89 9.97 30.38
N LEU A 413 -2.83 11.03 29.58
CA LEU A 413 -1.58 11.66 29.14
C LEU A 413 -0.96 12.59 30.20
N LYS A 414 -1.63 12.80 31.33
CA LYS A 414 -1.24 13.73 32.41
C LYS A 414 -1.03 15.16 31.90
N VAL A 415 -1.87 15.60 30.97
CA VAL A 415 -1.86 16.96 30.41
C VAL A 415 -2.87 17.83 31.17
N PRO A 416 -2.43 18.93 31.80
CA PRO A 416 -3.34 19.88 32.44
C PRO A 416 -4.31 20.50 31.42
N LEU A 417 -5.59 20.68 31.79
CA LEU A 417 -6.59 21.24 30.88
C LEU A 417 -6.29 22.68 30.43
N ASN A 418 -5.55 23.45 31.25
CA ASN A 418 -5.08 24.78 30.92
C ASN A 418 -3.84 24.81 30.00
N ASP A 419 -3.29 23.63 29.66
CA ASP A 419 -2.15 23.45 28.74
C ASP A 419 -2.62 22.83 27.40
N VAL A 420 -3.92 22.89 27.10
CA VAL A 420 -4.52 22.35 25.88
C VAL A 420 -5.02 23.49 24.99
N LYS A 421 -4.64 23.45 23.72
CA LYS A 421 -5.02 24.43 22.70
C LYS A 421 -5.61 23.75 21.47
N GLU A 422 -6.69 24.32 20.94
CA GLU A 422 -7.23 23.97 19.62
C GLU A 422 -6.54 24.81 18.54
N LEU A 423 -6.06 24.15 17.48
CA LEU A 423 -5.48 24.77 16.29
C LEU A 423 -6.20 24.22 15.05
N LYS A 424 -6.70 25.12 14.21
CA LYS A 424 -7.23 24.72 12.90
C LYS A 424 -6.08 24.53 11.93
N LEU A 425 -6.06 23.39 11.26
CA LEU A 425 -5.06 23.03 10.25
C LEU A 425 -5.77 22.77 8.93
N ASP A 426 -5.25 23.37 7.85
CA ASP A 426 -5.69 23.08 6.49
C ASP A 426 -4.74 22.05 5.88
N ILE A 427 -5.31 20.98 5.34
CA ILE A 427 -4.60 19.89 4.68
C ILE A 427 -4.85 20.06 3.19
N GLY A 428 -3.80 20.46 2.45
CA GLY A 428 -3.78 20.43 1.00
C GLY A 428 -3.01 19.20 0.49
N LEU A 429 -2.67 19.20 -0.81
CA LEU A 429 -1.93 18.11 -1.45
C LEU A 429 -0.60 17.82 -0.74
N LYS A 430 0.16 18.87 -0.38
CA LYS A 430 1.47 18.71 0.27
C LYS A 430 1.35 18.00 1.61
N GLU A 431 0.44 18.45 2.46
CA GLU A 431 0.17 17.85 3.76
C GLU A 431 -0.36 16.41 3.61
N ALA A 432 -1.23 16.18 2.62
CA ALA A 432 -1.78 14.86 2.35
C ALA A 432 -0.72 13.85 1.91
N LEU A 433 0.20 14.23 1.01
CA LEU A 433 1.35 13.42 0.63
C LEU A 433 2.30 13.20 1.82
N GLY A 434 2.49 14.22 2.66
CA GLY A 434 3.23 14.11 3.91
C GLY A 434 2.65 13.06 4.86
N ILE A 435 1.34 13.08 5.09
CA ILE A 435 0.63 12.09 5.91
C ILE A 435 0.72 10.70 5.29
N LEU A 436 0.54 10.55 3.96
CA LEU A 436 0.69 9.27 3.27
C LEU A 436 2.09 8.68 3.47
N LYS A 437 3.13 9.46 3.22
CA LYS A 437 4.53 9.06 3.43
C LYS A 437 4.80 8.67 4.89
N ALA A 438 4.35 9.50 5.83
CA ALA A 438 4.54 9.26 7.25
C ALA A 438 3.74 8.04 7.74
N SER A 439 2.59 7.72 7.12
CA SER A 439 1.82 6.53 7.47
C SER A 439 2.60 5.23 7.26
N LEU A 440 3.49 5.18 6.26
CA LEU A 440 4.33 4.01 5.96
C LEU A 440 5.59 3.94 6.85
N THR A 441 6.06 5.10 7.31
CA THR A 441 7.42 5.25 7.86
C THR A 441 7.48 5.75 9.31
N SER A 442 6.36 6.16 9.91
CA SER A 442 6.32 6.75 11.24
C SER A 442 5.16 6.22 12.09
N ASN A 443 5.35 6.22 13.40
CA ASN A 443 4.30 5.98 14.41
C ASN A 443 3.68 7.30 14.93
N SER A 444 4.06 8.43 14.35
CA SER A 444 3.58 9.78 14.66
C SER A 444 3.27 10.49 13.34
N ALA A 445 2.47 9.82 12.50
CA ALA A 445 2.29 10.20 11.11
C ALA A 445 1.62 11.57 10.92
N LEU A 446 0.77 12.01 11.85
CA LEU A 446 0.21 13.36 11.78
C LEU A 446 1.24 14.42 12.14
N THR A 447 2.01 14.23 13.21
CA THR A 447 3.10 15.14 13.60
C THR A 447 4.13 15.26 12.48
N ASP A 448 4.57 14.13 11.93
CA ASP A 448 5.58 14.09 10.86
C ASP A 448 5.03 14.59 9.52
N GLY A 449 3.83 14.14 9.14
CA GLY A 449 3.20 14.52 7.87
C GLY A 449 2.75 15.97 7.80
N LEU A 450 2.32 16.54 8.94
CA LEU A 450 1.93 17.95 9.07
C LEU A 450 3.10 18.85 9.53
N MET A 451 4.30 18.30 9.68
CA MET A 451 5.51 19.02 10.08
C MET A 451 5.35 19.80 11.40
N ILE A 452 4.58 19.26 12.34
CA ILE A 452 4.43 19.81 13.68
C ILE A 452 5.76 19.64 14.41
N LYS A 453 6.29 20.70 15.00
CA LYS A 453 7.60 20.69 15.68
C LYS A 453 7.42 20.73 17.20
N PRO A 454 7.55 19.59 17.91
CA PRO A 454 7.51 19.59 19.36
C PRO A 454 8.69 20.37 19.96
N THR A 455 8.44 21.16 20.99
CA THR A 455 9.48 21.82 21.78
C THR A 455 9.99 20.86 22.86
N SER A 456 11.30 20.60 22.86
CA SER A 456 11.93 19.83 23.93
C SER A 456 11.92 20.66 25.22
N ARG A 457 11.40 20.09 26.33
CA ARG A 457 11.46 20.73 27.65
C ARG A 457 12.91 21.09 27.99
N LYS A 458 13.23 22.37 28.13
CA LYS A 458 14.39 22.78 28.93
C LYS A 458 14.16 22.19 30.32
N LYS A 459 15.03 21.27 30.77
CA LYS A 459 15.09 20.89 32.19
C LYS A 459 15.33 22.18 32.96
N THR A 460 14.32 22.69 33.64
CA THR A 460 14.49 23.76 34.62
C THR A 460 15.48 23.23 35.65
N LYS A 461 16.67 23.84 35.71
CA LYS A 461 17.59 23.60 36.83
C LYS A 461 16.79 23.87 38.09
N GLN A 462 16.65 22.86 38.94
CA GLN A 462 16.26 23.09 40.33
C GLN A 462 17.34 23.98 40.93
N GLU A 463 17.01 25.26 41.13
CA GLU A 463 17.75 26.11 42.06
C GLU A 463 17.49 25.54 43.45
N HIS A 464 18.48 24.83 43.97
CA HIS A 464 18.61 24.66 45.42
C HIS A 464 19.02 26.03 45.97
N ALA A 465 18.11 26.64 46.72
CA ALA A 465 18.42 27.65 47.73
C ALA A 465 17.86 27.13 49.06
#